data_AF-A0A259FE76-F1
#
_entry.id   AF-A0A259FE76-F1
#
_cell.length_a   1.000
_cell.length_b   1.000
_cell.length_c   1.000
_cell.angle_alpha   90.00
_cell.angle_beta   90.00
_cell.angle_gamma   90.00
#
_symmetry.space_group_name_H-M   'P 1'
#
loop_
_entity.id
_entity.type
_entity.pdbx_description
1 polymer ?
#
loop_
_entity_poly.entity_id
_entity_poly.type
_entity_poly.pdbx_seq_one_letter_code
_entity_poly.pdbx_strand_id
1 'polypeptide(L)'
;MSLDELKVGFFYSNGAYGRTWGVRQLAQIAVEPGSGATTYHFRGIAGICRRKKGHCSAEEFARWAKYQVALVENDWKRMGGEPELS
;
A
#
# COMPACT_ATOMS: atom_id res chain seq x y z
N MET A 1 -0.64 7.95 5.72
CA MET A 1 -1.86 7.58 5.02
C MET A 1 -2.94 7.41 6.04
N SER A 2 -4.04 8.14 5.90
CA SER A 2 -5.27 7.86 6.64
C SER A 2 -6.04 6.72 5.98
N LEU A 3 -7.02 6.16 6.68
CA LEU A 3 -7.80 5.02 6.18
C LEU A 3 -8.65 5.37 4.96
N ASP A 4 -9.16 6.60 4.89
CA ASP A 4 -9.99 7.11 3.79
C ASP A 4 -9.20 7.32 2.48
N GLU A 5 -7.87 7.45 2.56
CA GLU A 5 -6.99 7.53 1.41
C GLU A 5 -6.65 6.14 0.82
N LEU A 6 -6.93 5.05 1.54
CA LEU A 6 -6.63 3.69 1.11
C LEU A 6 -7.75 3.14 0.23
N LYS A 7 -7.41 2.76 -1.00
CA LYS A 7 -8.36 2.35 -2.04
C LYS A 7 -7.97 1.00 -2.62
N VAL A 8 -8.95 0.11 -2.74
CA VAL A 8 -8.77 -1.19 -3.41
C VAL A 8 -8.37 -0.96 -4.87
N GLY A 9 -7.42 -1.76 -5.35
CA GLY A 9 -6.84 -1.67 -6.69
C GLY A 9 -5.59 -0.80 -6.76
N PHE A 10 -5.36 0.09 -5.78
CA PHE A 10 -4.24 1.03 -5.77
C PHE A 10 -2.98 0.45 -5.11
N PHE A 11 -1.85 1.12 -5.38
CA PHE A 11 -0.52 0.70 -4.93
C PHE A 11 0.06 1.67 -3.92
N TYR A 12 0.76 1.11 -2.93
CA TYR A 12 1.32 1.87 -1.81
C TYR A 12 2.75 1.41 -1.53
N SER A 13 3.63 2.37 -1.25
CA SER A 13 5.00 2.12 -0.83
C SER A 13 5.16 2.35 0.66
N ASN A 14 6.07 1.59 1.28
CA ASN A 14 6.47 1.82 2.66
C ASN A 14 7.43 3.00 2.88
N GLY A 15 7.89 3.66 1.81
CA GLY A 15 8.79 4.80 1.90
C GLY A 15 10.21 4.48 2.40
N ALA A 16 10.56 3.20 2.53
CA ALA A 16 11.92 2.78 2.86
C ALA A 16 12.84 2.85 1.64
N TYR A 17 14.13 2.57 1.81
CA TYR A 17 15.12 2.56 0.74
C TYR A 17 15.83 1.21 0.63
N GLY A 18 16.36 0.91 -0.55
CA GLY A 18 17.17 -0.29 -0.79
C GLY A 18 16.42 -1.59 -0.50
N ARG A 19 17.04 -2.46 0.32
CA ARG A 19 16.57 -3.85 0.53
C ARG A 19 15.26 -3.96 1.33
N THR A 20 14.88 -2.93 2.07
CA THR A 20 13.65 -2.91 2.88
C THR A 20 12.50 -2.19 2.18
N TRP A 21 12.76 -1.55 1.04
CA TRP A 21 11.73 -0.92 0.22
C TRP A 21 10.79 -1.97 -0.37
N GLY A 22 9.50 -1.64 -0.45
CA GLY A 22 8.51 -2.48 -1.12
C GLY A 22 7.24 -1.75 -1.51
N VAL A 23 6.51 -2.36 -2.45
CA VAL A 23 5.19 -1.90 -2.90
C VAL A 23 4.17 -3.00 -2.67
N ARG A 24 3.02 -2.65 -2.09
CA ARG A 24 1.85 -3.52 -1.95
C ARG A 24 0.68 -2.91 -2.70
N GLN A 25 -0.07 -3.74 -3.40
CA GLN A 25 -1.41 -3.42 -3.90
C GLN A 25 -2.43 -3.79 -2.82
N LEU A 26 -3.35 -2.87 -2.51
CA LEU A 26 -4.52 -3.21 -1.72
C LEU A 26 -5.49 -3.97 -2.62
N ALA A 27 -5.62 -5.27 -2.39
CA ALA A 27 -6.36 -6.18 -3.28
C ALA A 27 -7.84 -6.28 -2.91
N GLN A 28 -8.16 -6.22 -1.61
CA GLN A 28 -9.53 -6.32 -1.12
C GLN A 28 -9.62 -5.76 0.29
N ILE A 29 -10.77 -5.20 0.63
CA ILE A 29 -11.18 -4.90 2.00
C ILE A 29 -12.35 -5.85 2.32
N ALA A 30 -12.23 -6.61 3.40
CA ALA A 30 -13.27 -7.50 3.89
C ALA A 30 -13.69 -7.07 5.29
N VAL A 31 -14.99 -7.19 5.58
CA VAL A 31 -15.53 -7.00 6.94
C VAL A 31 -15.88 -8.38 7.47
N GLU A 32 -15.30 -8.74 8.61
CA GLU A 32 -15.51 -10.05 9.20
C GLU A 32 -16.94 -10.17 9.76
N PRO A 33 -17.71 -11.19 9.34
CA PRO A 33 -19.05 -11.41 9.87
C PRO A 33 -18.98 -11.71 11.38
N GLY A 34 -19.74 -10.96 12.17
CA GLY A 34 -19.85 -11.17 13.62
C GLY A 34 -19.03 -10.18 14.45
N SER A 35 -17.73 -10.02 14.16
CA SER A 35 -16.89 -9.05 14.87
C SER A 35 -17.02 -7.63 14.31
N GLY A 36 -17.37 -7.50 13.02
CA GLY A 36 -17.34 -6.22 12.31
C GLY A 36 -15.92 -5.72 12.03
N ALA A 37 -14.89 -6.52 12.31
CA ALA A 37 -13.50 -6.14 12.12
C ALA A 37 -13.18 -6.00 10.63
N THR A 38 -12.46 -4.94 10.27
CA THR A 38 -12.08 -4.69 8.88
C THR A 38 -10.68 -5.25 8.60
N THR A 39 -10.60 -6.18 7.65
CA THR A 39 -9.37 -6.84 7.22
C THR A 39 -8.98 -6.39 5.81
N TYR A 40 -7.72 -5.97 5.66
CA TYR A 40 -7.15 -5.51 4.39
C TYR A 40 -6.28 -6.62 3.80
N HIS A 41 -6.66 -7.12 2.62
CA HIS A 41 -5.88 -8.11 1.89
C HIS A 41 -4.99 -7.41 0.86
N PHE A 42 -3.73 -7.80 0.80
CA PHE A 42 -2.75 -7.17 -0.10
C PHE A 42 -1.93 -8.18 -0.90
N ARG A 43 -1.42 -7.69 -2.03
CA ARG A 43 -0.44 -8.39 -2.88
C ARG A 43 0.82 -7.55 -2.95
N GLY A 44 1.97 -8.15 -2.70
CA GLY A 44 3.26 -7.50 -2.81
C GLY A 44 3.76 -7.50 -4.25
N ILE A 45 3.93 -6.31 -4.81
CA ILE A 45 4.19 -6.07 -6.23
C ILE A 45 5.69 -5.90 -6.49
N ALA A 46 6.38 -5.13 -5.66
CA ALA A 46 7.79 -4.80 -5.85
C ALA A 46 8.60 -4.82 -4.55
N GLY A 47 9.93 -4.82 -4.69
CA GLY A 47 10.88 -4.82 -3.58
C GLY A 47 10.75 -6.05 -2.68
N ILE A 48 10.95 -5.86 -1.38
CA ILE A 48 10.91 -6.92 -0.36
C ILE A 48 9.55 -7.63 -0.25
N CYS A 49 8.50 -7.00 -0.78
CA CYS A 49 7.15 -7.53 -0.81
C CYS A 49 6.86 -8.40 -2.04
N ARG A 50 7.70 -8.36 -3.09
CA ARG A 50 7.41 -8.99 -4.39
C ARG A 50 7.01 -10.46 -4.24
N ARG A 51 5.91 -10.84 -4.93
CA ARG A 51 5.31 -12.20 -4.94
C ARG A 51 4.76 -12.68 -3.58
N LYS A 52 4.69 -11.81 -2.57
CA LYS A 52 4.04 -12.12 -1.29
C LYS A 52 2.57 -11.74 -1.34
N LYS A 53 1.75 -12.45 -0.57
CA LYS A 53 0.35 -12.10 -0.31
C LYS A 53 0.12 -12.16 1.19
N GLY A 54 -0.81 -11.36 1.70
CA GLY A 54 -1.12 -11.34 3.12
C GLY A 54 -2.38 -10.55 3.41
N HIS A 55 -2.73 -10.51 4.67
CA HIS A 55 -3.78 -9.66 5.20
C HIS A 55 -3.30 -9.05 6.52
N CYS A 56 -3.88 -7.93 6.88
CA CYS A 56 -3.62 -7.21 8.13
C CYS A 56 -4.82 -6.33 8.47
N SER A 57 -4.82 -5.69 9.65
CA SER A 57 -5.83 -4.69 9.96
C SER A 57 -5.70 -3.46 9.05
N ALA A 58 -6.75 -2.63 9.01
CA ALA A 58 -6.73 -1.37 8.30
C ALA A 58 -5.60 -0.45 8.80
N GLU A 59 -5.42 -0.36 10.11
CA GLU A 59 -4.41 0.48 10.78
C GLU A 59 -3.00 -0.03 10.52
N GLU A 60 -2.79 -1.34 10.52
CA GLU A 60 -1.50 -1.94 10.19
C GLU A 60 -1.10 -1.63 8.74
N PHE A 61 -2.05 -1.72 7.81
CA PHE A 61 -1.80 -1.37 6.42
C PHE A 61 -1.47 0.12 6.27
N ALA A 62 -2.25 0.99 6.92
CA ALA A 62 -2.06 2.43 6.88
C ALA A 62 -0.73 2.88 7.50
N ARG A 63 -0.32 2.26 8.61
CA ARG A 63 0.98 2.51 9.26
C ARG A 63 2.14 2.06 8.37
N TRP A 64 1.98 0.95 7.66
CA TRP A 64 2.97 0.47 6.71
C TRP A 64 3.04 1.34 5.44
N ALA A 65 1.89 1.83 4.94
CA ALA A 65 1.80 2.63 3.72
C ALA A 65 2.19 4.09 3.99
N LYS A 66 3.37 4.51 3.50
CA LYS A 66 3.82 5.90 3.63
C LYS A 66 3.15 6.83 2.63
N TYR A 67 3.02 6.38 1.37
CA TYR A 67 2.36 7.13 0.30
C TYR A 67 1.84 6.20 -0.81
N GLN A 68 0.83 6.67 -1.53
CA GLN A 68 0.35 6.05 -2.76
C GLN A 68 1.39 6.20 -3.88
N VAL A 69 1.52 5.17 -4.72
CA VAL A 69 2.39 5.17 -5.90
C VAL A 69 1.64 4.67 -7.13
N ALA A 70 2.14 5.02 -8.31
CA ALA A 70 1.74 4.44 -9.59
C ALA A 70 3.00 3.99 -10.36
N LEU A 71 2.85 2.95 -11.17
CA LEU A 71 3.90 2.53 -12.10
C LEU A 71 3.78 3.38 -13.38
N VAL A 72 4.81 4.18 -13.66
CA VAL A 72 4.89 5.05 -14.83
C VAL A 72 6.13 4.63 -15.62
N GLU A 73 5.92 4.18 -16.86
CA GLU A 73 6.91 3.57 -17.76
C GLU A 73 7.57 2.30 -17.17
N ASN A 74 8.42 2.45 -16.16
CA ASN A 74 8.99 1.35 -15.36
C ASN A 74 9.32 1.78 -13.91
N ASP A 75 8.95 3.00 -13.53
CA ASP A 75 9.28 3.59 -12.24
C ASP A 75 8.04 3.72 -11.36
N TRP A 76 8.22 3.47 -10.07
CA TRP A 76 7.20 3.76 -9.07
C TRP A 76 7.27 5.24 -8.67
N LYS A 77 6.30 6.03 -9.12
CA LYS A 77 6.19 7.46 -8.79
C LYS A 77 5.16 7.67 -7.70
N ARG A 78 5.44 8.57 -6.76
CA ARG A 78 4.51 8.96 -5.71
C ARG A 78 3.33 9.73 -6.32
N MET A 79 2.13 9.38 -5.90
CA MET A 79 0.90 10.10 -6.26
C MET A 79 0.55 11.08 -5.15
N GLY A 80 0.22 12.33 -5.50
CA GLY A 80 -0.25 13.35 -4.55
C GLY A 80 0.83 13.94 -3.63
N GLY A 81 2.11 13.79 -3.97
CA GLY A 81 3.14 14.70 -3.47
C GLY A 81 3.25 15.84 -4.46
N GLU A 82 3.14 17.09 -4.02
CA GLU A 82 3.58 18.22 -4.84
C GLU A 82 4.98 17.90 -5.39
N PRO A 83 5.25 18.18 -6.67
CA PRO A 83 6.63 18.26 -7.10
C PRO A 83 7.25 19.37 -6.26
N GLU A 84 8.23 19.05 -5.40
CA GLU A 84 9.13 20.09 -4.92
C GLU A 84 9.78 20.67 -6.18
N LEU A 85 9.29 21.85 -6.58
CA LEU A 85 9.95 22.72 -7.53
C LEU A 85 11.30 23.08 -6.90
N SER A 86 12.38 22.48 -7.40
CA SER A 86 13.75 22.91 -7.17
C SER A 86 14.38 23.32 -8.49
#